data_AF-A0A2R6JP79-F1
#
_entry.id   AF-A0A2R6JP79-F1
#
_cell.length_a   1.000
_cell.length_b   1.000
_cell.length_c   1.000
_cell.angle_alpha   90.00
_cell.angle_beta   90.00
_cell.angle_gamma   90.00
#
_symmetry.space_group_name_H-M   'P 1'
#
loop_
_entity.id
_entity.type
_entity.pdbx_description
1 polymer ?
#
loop_
_entity_poly.entity_id
_entity_poly.type
_entity_poly.pdbx_seq_one_letter_code
_entity_poly.pdbx_strand_id
1 'polypeptide(L)'
;MSGTPMREVARRMFATEFNDMTYVFKESDEEMAPNYGLMPTGGRANRVFFVGTLTEKEDIGDDAEYWRGRVVDPTGTFFVYAGQYQPEAAAVLRDLEPPEYVAVAGKPGTYETDDGTVNVSVRPESISVVDANTRDRWVAEAAERTVERLRAFNDDTNEYAEMARERYDAGVGAYRREVISALESLDDEPTEPEAAP
;
A
#
# COMPACT_ATOMS: atom_id res chain seq x y z
N MET A 1 4.06 -13.79 30.31
CA MET A 1 4.23 -14.69 29.15
C MET A 1 4.38 -13.79 27.93
N SER A 2 5.61 -13.51 27.49
CA SER A 2 5.83 -12.68 26.29
C SER A 2 5.54 -13.56 25.09
N GLY A 3 4.31 -13.51 24.58
CA GLY A 3 3.98 -14.13 23.30
C GLY A 3 4.80 -13.42 22.23
N THR A 4 5.57 -14.16 21.44
CA THR A 4 6.24 -13.61 20.26
C THR A 4 5.19 -12.84 19.45
N PRO A 5 5.34 -11.52 19.23
CA PRO A 5 4.33 -10.76 18.53
C PRO A 5 4.12 -11.38 17.16
N MET A 6 2.92 -11.94 16.94
CA MET A 6 2.55 -12.50 15.65
C MET A 6 2.57 -11.36 14.64
N ARG A 7 3.28 -11.54 13.53
CA ARG A 7 3.29 -10.56 12.45
C ARG A 7 1.86 -10.37 11.95
N GLU A 8 1.36 -9.15 12.00
CA GLU A 8 0.04 -8.85 11.47
C GLU A 8 -0.03 -9.08 9.96
N VAL A 9 -1.23 -9.41 9.48
CA VAL A 9 -1.49 -9.63 8.07
C VAL A 9 -1.36 -8.31 7.32
N ALA A 10 -0.58 -8.31 6.24
CA ALA A 10 -0.45 -7.16 5.37
C ALA A 10 -1.78 -6.87 4.64
N ARG A 11 -2.28 -5.65 4.79
CA ARG A 11 -3.55 -5.20 4.20
C ARG A 11 -3.36 -4.93 2.70
N ARG A 12 -4.21 -5.54 1.87
CA ARG A 12 -4.34 -5.18 0.46
C ARG A 12 -5.07 -3.86 0.34
N MET A 13 -4.46 -2.93 -0.37
CA MET A 13 -4.92 -1.55 -0.49
C MET A 13 -4.42 -1.00 -1.81
N PHE A 14 -5.25 -0.22 -2.49
CA PHE A 14 -4.88 0.50 -3.70
C PHE A 14 -4.18 1.82 -3.37
N ALA A 15 -3.45 2.37 -4.33
CA ALA A 15 -2.62 3.55 -4.14
C ALA A 15 -3.41 4.80 -3.72
N THR A 16 -4.63 5.03 -4.25
CA THR A 16 -5.41 6.23 -3.85
C THR A 16 -5.80 6.14 -2.38
N GLU A 17 -6.38 5.02 -1.94
CA GLU A 17 -6.70 4.81 -0.52
C GLU A 17 -5.46 4.90 0.38
N PHE A 18 -4.33 4.37 -0.09
CA PHE A 18 -3.07 4.44 0.65
C PHE A 18 -2.61 5.89 0.83
N ASN A 19 -2.60 6.68 -0.23
CA ASN A 19 -2.11 8.05 -0.20
C ASN A 19 -2.92 8.96 0.75
N ASP A 20 -4.19 8.63 0.97
CA ASP A 20 -5.06 9.32 1.91
C ASP A 20 -4.89 8.86 3.38
N MET A 21 -4.12 7.78 3.63
CA MET A 21 -3.90 7.16 4.96
C MET A 21 -2.89 7.95 5.83
N THR A 22 -3.11 9.25 6.00
CA THR A 22 -2.14 10.19 6.61
C THR A 22 -2.13 10.21 8.14
N TYR A 23 -3.06 9.53 8.80
CA TYR A 23 -3.18 9.53 10.26
C TYR A 23 -2.62 8.24 10.87
N VAL A 24 -1.74 8.40 11.86
CA VAL A 24 -1.10 7.31 12.58
C VAL A 24 -1.51 7.33 14.05
N PHE A 25 -1.87 6.17 14.59
CA PHE A 25 -2.32 6.03 15.98
C PHE A 25 -1.80 4.74 16.64
N LYS A 26 -2.01 4.63 17.95
CA LYS A 26 -1.77 3.44 18.77
C LYS A 26 -3.09 3.01 19.42
N GLU A 27 -3.27 1.71 19.63
CA GLU A 27 -4.47 1.18 20.30
C GLU A 27 -4.36 1.14 21.82
N SER A 28 -3.15 1.31 22.36
CA SER A 28 -2.90 1.37 23.80
C SER A 28 -1.80 2.36 24.13
N ASP A 29 -1.79 2.79 25.40
CA ASP A 29 -0.77 3.67 25.96
C ASP A 29 0.53 2.93 26.34
N GLU A 30 0.65 1.64 26.01
CA GLU A 30 1.87 0.88 26.26
C GLU A 30 3.03 1.48 25.45
N GLU A 31 4.21 1.59 26.07
CA GLU A 31 5.40 2.17 25.44
C GLU A 31 5.74 1.47 24.11
N MET A 32 5.55 0.15 24.07
CA MET A 32 5.83 -0.72 22.93
C MET A 32 4.60 -0.97 22.01
N ALA A 33 3.49 -0.24 22.22
CA ALA A 33 2.31 -0.40 21.38
C ALA A 33 2.63 -0.09 19.90
N PRO A 34 2.21 -0.96 18.96
CA PRO A 34 2.46 -0.75 17.55
C PRO A 34 1.70 0.46 17.01
N ASN A 35 2.33 1.16 16.05
CA ASN A 35 1.68 2.21 15.29
C ASN A 35 0.87 1.60 14.13
N TYR A 36 -0.30 2.17 13.88
CA TYR A 36 -1.18 1.83 12.78
C TYR A 36 -1.48 3.05 11.93
N GLY A 37 -1.49 2.89 10.62
CA GLY A 37 -2.13 3.83 9.71
C GLY A 37 -3.65 3.62 9.75
N LEU A 38 -4.41 4.68 9.97
CA LEU A 38 -5.87 4.67 9.89
C LEU A 38 -6.30 4.75 8.43
N MET A 39 -7.01 3.74 7.93
CA MET A 39 -7.48 3.70 6.56
C MET A 39 -8.73 4.58 6.41
N PRO A 40 -8.83 5.43 5.37
CA PRO A 40 -10.01 6.25 5.13
C PRO A 40 -11.32 5.47 4.96
N THR A 41 -11.24 4.19 4.59
CA THR A 41 -12.39 3.28 4.50
C THR A 41 -12.75 2.58 5.82
N GLY A 42 -12.24 3.05 6.96
CA GLY A 42 -12.61 2.55 8.29
C GLY A 42 -11.93 1.24 8.66
N GLY A 43 -10.64 1.14 8.34
CA GLY A 43 -9.78 0.03 8.74
C GLY A 43 -8.46 0.53 9.33
N ARG A 44 -7.55 -0.39 9.68
CA ARG A 44 -6.20 -0.06 10.11
C ARG A 44 -5.15 -0.96 9.48
N ALA A 45 -3.95 -0.43 9.29
CA ALA A 45 -2.82 -1.15 8.72
C ALA A 45 -1.53 -0.93 9.53
N ASN A 46 -0.97 -2.01 10.07
CA ASN A 46 0.44 -2.03 10.50
C ASN A 46 1.39 -2.40 9.35
N ARG A 47 0.85 -3.13 8.37
CA ARG A 47 1.53 -3.57 7.16
C ARG A 47 0.59 -3.47 5.98
N VAL A 48 1.15 -3.13 4.83
CA VAL A 48 0.45 -3.06 3.55
C VAL A 48 1.06 -4.04 2.57
N PHE A 49 0.23 -4.54 1.65
CA PHE A 49 0.64 -5.38 0.54
C PHE A 49 0.01 -4.87 -0.75
N PHE A 50 0.85 -4.55 -1.73
CA PHE A 50 0.40 -4.08 -3.03
C PHE A 50 1.23 -4.69 -4.15
N VAL A 51 0.64 -4.74 -5.35
CA VAL A 51 1.31 -5.16 -6.57
C VAL A 51 1.10 -4.06 -7.61
N GLY A 52 2.15 -3.70 -8.33
CA GLY A 52 2.08 -2.69 -9.37
C GLY A 52 3.33 -2.69 -10.23
N THR A 53 3.40 -1.75 -11.16
CA THR A 53 4.56 -1.57 -12.03
C THR A 53 5.55 -0.62 -11.36
N LEU A 54 6.76 -1.08 -11.08
CA LEU A 54 7.87 -0.20 -10.77
C LEU A 54 8.20 0.61 -12.02
N THR A 55 7.89 1.90 -12.05
CA THR A 55 8.10 2.77 -13.22
C THR A 55 9.39 3.56 -13.13
N GLU A 56 9.83 3.89 -11.92
CA GLU A 56 11.03 4.69 -11.67
C GLU A 56 11.75 4.15 -10.43
N LYS A 57 13.08 4.21 -10.45
CA LYS A 57 13.94 4.00 -9.29
C LYS A 57 15.06 5.03 -9.28
N GLU A 58 15.47 5.47 -8.10
CA GLU A 58 16.54 6.46 -7.93
C GLU A 58 17.25 6.23 -6.60
N ASP A 59 18.59 6.29 -6.60
CA ASP A 59 19.37 6.40 -5.37
C ASP A 59 19.43 7.89 -5.00
N ILE A 60 18.74 8.24 -3.92
CA ILE A 60 18.66 9.61 -3.40
C ILE A 60 19.49 9.77 -2.13
N GLY A 61 20.36 8.79 -1.82
CA GLY A 61 21.28 8.83 -0.69
C GLY A 61 22.55 9.62 -1.01
N ASP A 62 23.05 10.38 -0.04
CA ASP A 62 24.33 11.10 -0.17
C ASP A 62 25.52 10.21 0.24
N ASP A 63 25.59 9.85 1.53
CA ASP A 63 26.70 9.09 2.13
C ASP A 63 26.47 7.57 2.15
N ALA A 64 25.21 7.14 2.05
CA ALA A 64 24.79 5.76 2.11
C ALA A 64 23.63 5.50 1.15
N GLU A 65 23.59 4.31 0.57
CA GLU A 65 22.56 3.87 -0.37
C GLU A 65 21.15 4.06 0.20
N TYR A 66 20.33 4.84 -0.50
CA TYR A 66 18.95 5.13 -0.11
C TYR A 66 18.07 5.19 -1.36
N TRP A 67 17.46 4.07 -1.70
CA TRP A 67 16.65 3.93 -2.91
C TRP A 67 15.22 4.38 -2.70
N ARG A 68 14.75 5.22 -3.63
CA ARG A 68 13.35 5.53 -3.85
C ARG A 68 12.83 4.74 -5.05
N GLY A 69 11.75 4.00 -4.87
CA GLY A 69 10.99 3.34 -5.93
C GLY A 69 9.61 3.97 -6.10
N ARG A 70 9.18 4.13 -7.35
CA ARG A 70 7.83 4.57 -7.73
C ARG A 70 7.07 3.37 -8.30
N VAL A 71 6.06 2.89 -7.58
CA VAL A 71 5.25 1.73 -8.01
C VAL A 71 3.84 2.21 -8.34
N VAL A 72 3.38 1.95 -9.55
CA VAL A 72 2.08 2.42 -10.06
C VAL A 72 1.10 1.24 -10.11
N ASP A 73 -0.08 1.44 -9.56
CA ASP A 73 -1.22 0.54 -9.74
C ASP A 73 -2.32 1.25 -10.58
N PRO A 74 -3.45 0.60 -10.90
CA PRO A 74 -4.53 1.22 -11.69
C PRO A 74 -5.12 2.51 -11.10
N THR A 75 -4.84 2.79 -9.83
CA THR A 75 -5.49 3.85 -9.05
C THR A 75 -4.54 5.02 -8.75
N GLY A 76 -3.23 4.81 -8.83
CA GLY A 76 -2.26 5.83 -8.47
C GLY A 76 -0.85 5.30 -8.26
N THR A 77 -0.10 5.96 -7.39
CA THR A 77 1.31 5.67 -7.14
C THR A 77 1.56 5.40 -5.66
N PHE A 78 2.34 4.37 -5.37
CA PHE A 78 3.01 4.14 -4.11
C PHE A 78 4.47 4.61 -4.20
N PHE A 79 4.95 5.26 -3.13
CA PHE A 79 6.37 5.53 -2.95
C PHE A 79 6.98 4.55 -1.95
N VAL A 80 8.06 3.91 -2.36
CA VAL A 80 8.82 2.94 -1.54
C VAL A 80 10.20 3.50 -1.26
N TYR A 81 10.64 3.45 -0.01
CA TYR A 81 11.99 3.89 0.38
C TYR A 81 12.73 2.78 1.10
N ALA A 82 13.89 2.39 0.58
CA ALA A 82 14.74 1.35 1.16
C ALA A 82 16.16 1.88 1.35
N GLY A 83 16.62 1.92 2.60
CA GLY A 83 17.96 2.37 2.96
C GLY A 83 18.81 1.29 3.61
N GLN A 84 19.85 1.71 4.33
CA GLN A 84 20.75 0.82 5.09
C GLN A 84 20.07 -0.13 6.09
N TYR A 85 18.86 0.22 6.57
CA TYR A 85 18.07 -0.61 7.49
C TYR A 85 17.16 -1.62 6.76
N GLN A 86 17.09 -1.55 5.43
CA GLN A 86 16.36 -2.46 4.54
C GLN A 86 17.28 -2.97 3.43
N PRO A 87 18.44 -3.59 3.76
CA PRO A 87 19.47 -3.89 2.78
C PRO A 87 19.01 -4.85 1.67
N GLU A 88 18.13 -5.80 1.99
CA GLU A 88 17.55 -6.73 1.02
C GLU A 88 16.65 -6.01 0.01
N ALA A 89 15.77 -5.13 0.47
CA ALA A 89 14.87 -4.37 -0.41
C ALA A 89 15.63 -3.30 -1.22
N ALA A 90 16.66 -2.67 -0.63
CA ALA A 90 17.54 -1.74 -1.32
C ALA A 90 18.30 -2.43 -2.46
N ALA A 91 18.84 -3.63 -2.21
CA ALA A 91 19.50 -4.43 -3.24
C ALA A 91 18.54 -4.81 -4.38
N VAL A 92 17.30 -5.23 -4.05
CA VAL A 92 16.29 -5.51 -5.08
C VAL A 92 16.01 -4.26 -5.91
N LEU A 93 15.74 -3.10 -5.31
CA LEU A 93 15.50 -1.87 -6.06
C LEU A 93 16.69 -1.49 -6.95
N ARG A 94 17.92 -1.60 -6.43
CA ARG A 94 19.14 -1.34 -7.21
C ARG A 94 19.23 -2.22 -8.45
N ASP A 95 18.91 -3.51 -8.31
CA ASP A 95 19.15 -4.50 -9.36
C ASP A 95 17.99 -4.61 -10.37
N LEU A 96 16.79 -4.10 -10.04
CA LEU A 96 15.63 -4.08 -10.94
C LEU A 96 15.74 -3.06 -12.07
N GLU A 97 15.14 -3.34 -13.22
CA GLU A 97 15.12 -2.46 -14.39
C GLU A 97 13.66 -2.10 -14.73
N PRO A 98 13.21 -0.86 -14.46
CA PRO A 98 11.86 -0.42 -14.84
C PRO A 98 11.64 -0.41 -16.37
N PRO A 99 10.43 -0.73 -16.87
CA PRO A 99 9.24 -1.14 -16.11
C PRO A 99 9.25 -2.62 -15.73
N GLU A 100 8.89 -2.94 -14.48
CA GLU A 100 8.78 -4.32 -14.00
C GLU A 100 7.60 -4.46 -13.01
N TYR A 101 6.88 -5.58 -13.04
CA TYR A 101 5.82 -5.82 -12.05
C TYR A 101 6.44 -6.30 -10.74
N VAL A 102 6.09 -5.62 -9.65
CA VAL A 102 6.62 -5.91 -8.31
C VAL A 102 5.50 -6.07 -7.30
N ALA A 103 5.64 -7.07 -6.44
CA ALA A 103 4.88 -7.21 -5.22
C ALA A 103 5.68 -6.66 -4.04
N VAL A 104 5.06 -5.80 -3.25
CA VAL A 104 5.69 -5.12 -2.11
C VAL A 104 4.88 -5.38 -0.86
N ALA A 105 5.55 -5.85 0.19
CA ALA A 105 5.02 -5.88 1.54
C ALA A 105 5.88 -4.99 2.43
N GLY A 106 5.26 -4.14 3.24
CA GLY A 106 6.02 -3.20 4.03
C GLY A 106 5.22 -2.48 5.09
N LYS A 107 5.91 -1.66 5.88
CA LYS A 107 5.31 -0.82 6.89
C LYS A 107 4.97 0.55 6.29
N PRO A 108 3.72 1.01 6.39
CA PRO A 108 3.40 2.38 6.07
C PRO A 108 4.14 3.34 7.03
N GLY A 109 4.48 4.50 6.53
CA GLY A 109 4.97 5.63 7.32
C GLY A 109 4.44 6.92 6.73
N THR A 110 4.35 7.95 7.57
CA THR A 110 4.04 9.30 7.14
C THR A 110 5.30 10.15 7.18
N TYR A 111 5.34 11.17 6.32
CA TYR A 111 6.36 12.21 6.33
C TYR A 111 5.71 13.52 5.91
N GLU A 112 6.24 14.63 6.41
CA GLU A 112 5.79 15.97 6.06
C GLU A 112 6.72 16.54 4.99
N THR A 113 6.15 17.11 3.93
CA THR A 113 6.90 17.86 2.92
C THR A 113 7.12 19.30 3.36
N ASP A 114 8.04 20.02 2.70
CA ASP A 114 8.41 21.39 3.07
C ASP A 114 7.24 22.40 3.03
N ASP A 115 6.18 22.08 2.29
CA ASP A 115 4.94 22.86 2.22
C ASP A 115 3.91 22.51 3.31
N GLY A 116 4.26 21.62 4.24
CA GLY A 116 3.41 21.16 5.33
C GLY A 116 2.43 20.04 4.95
N THR A 117 2.50 19.50 3.74
CA THR A 117 1.64 18.39 3.32
C THR A 117 2.12 17.08 3.93
N VAL A 118 1.23 16.37 4.64
CA VAL A 118 1.52 15.02 5.13
C VAL A 118 1.28 14.01 4.02
N ASN A 119 2.34 13.31 3.62
CA ASN A 119 2.30 12.22 2.66
C ASN A 119 2.60 10.88 3.34
N VAL A 120 2.33 9.80 2.62
CA VAL A 120 2.65 8.44 3.07
C VAL A 120 3.67 7.77 2.16
N SER A 121 4.41 6.84 2.71
CA SER A 121 5.32 5.97 1.98
C SER A 121 5.41 4.60 2.62
N VAL A 122 6.01 3.66 1.90
CA VAL A 122 6.22 2.30 2.36
C VAL A 122 7.70 2.07 2.62
N ARG A 123 8.01 1.63 3.83
CA ARG A 123 9.29 1.00 4.15
C ARG A 123 9.16 -0.48 3.85
N PRO A 124 9.76 -0.97 2.75
CA PRO A 124 9.57 -2.33 2.30
C PRO A 124 10.24 -3.31 3.29
N GLU A 125 9.49 -4.33 3.66
CA GLU A 125 10.03 -5.53 4.31
C GLU A 125 10.41 -6.58 3.25
N SER A 126 9.72 -6.60 2.10
CA SER A 126 10.04 -7.44 0.95
C SER A 126 9.60 -6.79 -0.36
N ILE A 127 10.39 -7.00 -1.42
CA ILE A 127 10.05 -6.66 -2.81
C ILE A 127 10.36 -7.90 -3.66
N SER A 128 9.47 -8.26 -4.58
CA SER A 128 9.66 -9.41 -5.47
C SER A 128 9.07 -9.14 -6.85
N VAL A 129 9.77 -9.55 -7.90
CA VAL A 129 9.24 -9.53 -9.27
C VAL A 129 8.10 -10.54 -9.38
N VAL A 130 7.03 -10.14 -10.07
CA VAL A 130 5.86 -10.98 -10.30
C VAL A 130 5.41 -10.88 -11.76
N ASP A 131 4.52 -11.77 -12.17
CA ASP A 131 3.92 -11.74 -13.50
C ASP A 131 2.61 -10.94 -13.54
N ALA A 132 2.10 -10.70 -14.75
CA ALA A 132 0.83 -10.00 -14.97
C ALA A 132 -0.35 -10.72 -14.28
N ASN A 133 -0.41 -12.05 -14.33
CA ASN A 133 -1.44 -12.85 -13.67
C ASN A 133 -1.48 -12.61 -12.15
N THR A 134 -0.33 -12.51 -11.50
CA THR A 134 -0.22 -12.20 -10.08
C THR A 134 -0.69 -10.77 -9.78
N ARG A 135 -0.36 -9.82 -10.66
CA ARG A 135 -0.87 -8.44 -10.57
C ARG A 135 -2.39 -8.40 -10.71
N ASP A 136 -2.97 -9.05 -11.70
CA ASP A 136 -4.42 -9.03 -11.96
C ASP A 136 -5.19 -9.69 -10.82
N ARG A 137 -4.67 -10.81 -10.32
CA ARG A 137 -5.21 -11.46 -9.13
C ARG A 137 -5.18 -10.52 -7.92
N TRP A 138 -4.08 -9.80 -7.71
CA TRP A 138 -4.00 -8.84 -6.63
C TRP A 138 -5.02 -7.70 -6.80
N VAL A 139 -5.22 -7.18 -8.01
CA VAL A 139 -6.24 -6.14 -8.27
C VAL A 139 -7.63 -6.63 -7.88
N ALA A 140 -8.02 -7.83 -8.31
CA ALA A 140 -9.31 -8.42 -7.95
C ALA A 140 -9.46 -8.63 -6.43
N GLU A 141 -8.42 -9.15 -5.77
CA GLU A 141 -8.43 -9.36 -4.30
C GLU A 141 -8.44 -8.02 -3.55
N ALA A 142 -7.70 -7.00 -4.00
CA ALA A 142 -7.69 -5.67 -3.39
C ALA A 142 -9.07 -5.00 -3.53
N ALA A 143 -9.69 -5.10 -4.71
CA ALA A 143 -11.05 -4.63 -4.96
C ALA A 143 -12.08 -5.27 -4.01
N GLU A 144 -12.06 -6.60 -3.86
CA GLU A 144 -12.93 -7.31 -2.93
C GLU A 144 -12.75 -6.79 -1.49
N ARG A 145 -11.50 -6.69 -1.02
CA ARG A 145 -11.18 -6.20 0.34
C ARG A 145 -11.60 -4.76 0.56
N THR A 146 -11.46 -3.90 -0.45
CA THR A 146 -11.92 -2.50 -0.37
C THR A 146 -13.44 -2.45 -0.30
N VAL A 147 -14.16 -3.24 -1.10
CA VAL A 147 -15.63 -3.31 -1.05
C VAL A 147 -16.13 -3.83 0.31
N GLU A 148 -15.48 -4.83 0.89
CA GLU A 148 -15.80 -5.32 2.24
C GLU A 148 -15.70 -4.20 3.28
N ARG A 149 -14.60 -3.42 3.26
CA ARG A 149 -14.42 -2.26 4.17
C ARG A 149 -15.48 -1.18 3.93
N LEU A 150 -15.74 -0.84 2.67
CA LEU A 150 -16.76 0.15 2.31
C LEU A 150 -18.16 -0.25 2.80
N ARG A 151 -18.51 -1.55 2.76
CA ARG A 151 -19.77 -2.06 3.32
C ARG A 151 -19.81 -1.94 4.84
N ALA A 152 -18.70 -2.24 5.51
CA ALA A 152 -18.57 -2.14 6.96
C ALA A 152 -18.39 -0.69 7.46
N PHE A 153 -18.17 0.28 6.57
CA PHE A 153 -17.91 1.66 6.97
C PHE A 153 -19.10 2.28 7.72
N ASN A 154 -20.33 1.97 7.32
CA ASN A 154 -21.55 2.50 7.96
C ASN A 154 -22.04 1.66 9.14
N ASP A 155 -21.25 0.67 9.59
CA ASP A 155 -21.55 -0.06 10.80
C ASP A 155 -21.14 0.80 12.01
N ASP A 156 -22.12 1.16 12.85
CA ASP A 156 -21.89 1.98 14.05
C ASP A 156 -20.98 1.30 15.09
N THR A 157 -20.73 -0.01 14.95
CA THR A 157 -19.80 -0.75 15.80
C THR A 157 -18.34 -0.70 15.32
N ASN A 158 -18.09 -0.11 14.14
CA ASN A 158 -16.75 0.03 13.60
C ASN A 158 -16.08 1.32 14.11
N GLU A 159 -15.32 1.19 15.20
CA GLU A 159 -14.57 2.28 15.83
C GLU A 159 -13.58 2.98 14.88
N TYR A 160 -12.98 2.25 13.91
CA TYR A 160 -12.08 2.87 12.95
C TYR A 160 -12.83 3.64 11.87
N ALA A 161 -14.07 3.26 11.54
CA ALA A 161 -14.90 4.05 10.64
C ALA A 161 -15.36 5.35 11.30
N GLU A 162 -15.69 5.33 12.60
CA GLU A 162 -15.93 6.54 13.38
C GLU A 162 -14.69 7.43 13.39
N MET A 163 -13.52 6.88 13.75
CA MET A 163 -12.26 7.61 13.74
C MET A 163 -11.92 8.17 12.34
N ALA A 164 -12.16 7.40 11.27
CA ALA A 164 -11.92 7.86 9.90
C ALA A 164 -12.81 9.05 9.52
N ARG A 165 -14.07 9.09 9.95
CA ARG A 165 -14.97 10.24 9.73
C ARG A 165 -14.51 11.50 10.48
N GLU A 166 -13.88 11.33 11.64
CA GLU A 166 -13.34 12.46 12.40
C GLU A 166 -12.03 12.99 11.81
N ARG A 167 -11.23 12.12 11.19
CA ARG A 167 -9.89 12.45 10.70
C ARG A 167 -9.84 12.84 9.24
N TYR A 168 -10.76 12.32 8.43
CA TYR A 168 -10.80 12.52 7.00
C TYR A 168 -12.09 13.23 6.59
N ASP A 169 -11.94 14.40 5.98
CA ASP A 169 -13.08 15.18 5.46
C ASP A 169 -13.71 14.53 4.21
N ALA A 170 -12.95 13.70 3.51
CA ALA A 170 -13.39 13.02 2.30
C ALA A 170 -14.31 11.83 2.63
N GLY A 171 -15.53 11.86 2.09
CA GLY A 171 -16.40 10.69 2.13
C GLY A 171 -15.85 9.53 1.28
N VAL A 172 -16.24 8.30 1.63
CA VAL A 172 -15.69 7.07 1.02
C VAL A 172 -16.09 6.80 -0.44
N GLY A 173 -16.89 7.69 -1.05
CA GLY A 173 -17.39 7.53 -2.41
C GLY A 173 -16.30 7.55 -3.49
N ALA A 174 -15.15 8.17 -3.22
CA ALA A 174 -14.00 8.16 -4.11
C ALA A 174 -13.44 6.74 -4.29
N TYR A 175 -13.25 6.00 -3.19
CA TYR A 175 -12.70 4.65 -3.19
C TYR A 175 -13.61 3.63 -3.88
N ARG A 176 -14.94 3.89 -3.93
CA ARG A 176 -15.84 3.07 -4.74
C ARG A 176 -15.58 3.24 -6.24
N ARG A 177 -15.35 4.46 -6.71
CA ARG A 177 -15.03 4.73 -8.13
C ARG A 177 -13.67 4.17 -8.51
N GLU A 178 -12.71 4.29 -7.59
CA GLU A 178 -11.39 3.68 -7.71
C GLU A 178 -11.47 2.17 -7.93
N VAL A 179 -12.23 1.44 -7.10
CA VAL A 179 -12.41 -0.01 -7.27
C VAL A 179 -12.98 -0.35 -8.66
N ILE A 180 -13.95 0.43 -9.13
CA ILE A 180 -14.53 0.23 -10.48
C ILE A 180 -13.45 0.44 -11.54
N SER A 181 -12.72 1.55 -11.48
CA SER A 181 -11.63 1.86 -12.41
C SER A 181 -10.54 0.79 -12.42
N ALA A 182 -10.20 0.24 -11.24
CA ALA A 182 -9.21 -0.82 -11.13
C ALA A 182 -9.70 -2.13 -11.75
N LEU A 183 -10.97 -2.49 -11.56
CA LEU A 183 -11.55 -3.68 -12.18
C LEU A 183 -11.72 -3.52 -13.70
N GLU A 184 -12.11 -2.34 -14.18
CA GLU A 184 -12.19 -2.03 -15.62
C GLU A 184 -10.81 -2.16 -16.29
N SER A 185 -9.72 -1.80 -15.58
CA SER A 185 -8.36 -1.95 -16.11
C SER A 185 -7.95 -3.40 -16.38
N LEU A 186 -8.64 -4.39 -15.79
CA LEU A 186 -8.42 -5.82 -16.07
C LEU A 186 -9.06 -6.26 -17.39
N ASP A 187 -10.13 -5.59 -17.82
CA ASP A 187 -10.85 -5.92 -19.06
C ASP A 187 -10.17 -5.33 -20.31
N ASP A 188 -9.38 -4.27 -20.13
CA ASP A 188 -8.68 -3.56 -21.21
C ASP A 188 -7.32 -4.19 -21.59
N GLU A 189 -6.85 -5.20 -20.85
CA GLU A 189 -5.60 -5.90 -21.18
C GLU A 189 -5.84 -7.03 -22.19
N PRO A 190 -5.15 -7.03 -23.36
CA PRO A 190 -5.30 -8.10 -24.31
C PRO A 190 -4.78 -9.41 -23.68
N THR A 191 -5.67 -10.36 -23.42
CA THR A 191 -5.29 -11.75 -23.16
C THR A 191 -4.38 -12.21 -24.27
N GLU A 192 -3.09 -12.44 -23.98
CA GLU A 192 -2.17 -13.05 -24.94
C GLU A 192 -2.81 -14.36 -25.45
N PRO A 193 -2.84 -14.60 -26.76
CA PRO A 193 -3.45 -15.81 -27.28
C PRO A 193 -2.68 -17.01 -26.74
N GLU A 194 -3.39 -17.91 -26.07
CA GLU A 194 -2.90 -19.20 -25.63
C GLU A 194 -2.16 -19.87 -26.80
N ALA A 195 -0.84 -20.06 -26.63
CA ALA A 195 -0.02 -20.72 -27.64
C ALA A 195 -0.58 -22.14 -27.83
N ALA A 196 -1.27 -22.34 -28.96
CA ALA A 196 -1.83 -23.62 -29.32
C ALA A 196 -0.73 -24.69 -29.41
N PRO A 197 -1.01 -25.94 -28.99
CA PRO A 197 -0.03 -27.02 -28.84
C PRO A 197 0.60 -27.50 -30.15
#